data_AF-A0AA96QKV7-F1
#
_entry.id   AF-A0AA96QKV7-F1
#
_cell.length_a   1.000
_cell.length_b   1.000
_cell.length_c   1.000
_cell.angle_alpha   90.00
_cell.angle_beta   90.00
_cell.angle_gamma   90.00
#
_symmetry.space_group_name_H-M   'P 1'
#
loop_
_entity.id
_entity.type
_entity.pdbx_description
1 polymer ?
#
loop_
_entity_poly.entity_id
_entity_poly.type
_entity_poly.pdbx_seq_one_letter_code
_entity_poly.pdbx_strand_id
1 'polypeptide(L)'
;MPSNQSGTYQSKIMTRSAVIASLIFLLFGGILLYLSGWGPISDSRSWSAFLSQLGGLILATGLITFMWDLLGRRAFADEVLAKAKLSTDVVESGLTRVTDQYLEDVAWADLFQDVKKLDIFVSYGNTWRNSHRARLEQAAARSNCTIRVFLPDYRHAPTMAVLADRFNMTTTELSTKVQEAVRDFKGLATPGGAAVEVYLREGDLVFTAYRFDSKAVLTLYTHQKRRTQVPTFVMASGALFGYVQQELDAIEQQSQLAP
;
A
#
# COMPACT_ATOMS: atom_id res chain seq x y z
N MET A 1 -4.84 22.07 -25.69
CA MET A 1 -5.96 21.16 -26.03
C MET A 1 -5.38 19.90 -26.67
N PRO A 2 -5.33 18.76 -25.97
CA PRO A 2 -4.96 17.50 -26.59
C PRO A 2 -6.22 16.79 -27.09
N SER A 3 -6.18 16.38 -28.35
CA SER A 3 -7.18 15.62 -29.07
C SER A 3 -7.43 14.25 -28.42
N ASN A 4 -8.68 14.01 -28.09
CA ASN A 4 -9.22 12.80 -27.49
C ASN A 4 -9.13 11.62 -28.47
N GLN A 5 -8.06 10.82 -28.40
CA GLN A 5 -7.93 9.53 -29.11
C GLN A 5 -8.26 8.33 -28.19
N SER A 6 -9.31 8.45 -27.38
CA SER A 6 -9.78 7.40 -26.46
C SER A 6 -10.95 6.59 -27.06
N GLY A 7 -10.99 6.41 -28.39
CA GLY A 7 -12.18 5.89 -29.08
C GLY A 7 -12.09 4.48 -29.70
N THR A 8 -10.92 3.89 -29.90
CA THR A 8 -10.80 2.84 -30.94
C THR A 8 -10.01 1.58 -30.58
N TYR A 9 -9.87 1.25 -29.29
CA TYR A 9 -9.16 0.04 -28.85
C TYR A 9 -9.94 -0.87 -27.87
N GLN A 10 -11.27 -0.77 -27.81
CA GLN A 10 -12.08 -1.53 -26.84
C GLN A 10 -13.12 -2.50 -27.45
N SER A 11 -13.11 -2.78 -28.75
CA SER A 11 -14.15 -3.64 -29.36
C SER A 11 -13.63 -4.70 -30.32
N LYS A 12 -12.73 -5.58 -29.87
CA LYS A 12 -12.54 -6.84 -30.62
C LYS A 12 -12.01 -8.01 -29.82
N ILE A 13 -12.67 -8.33 -28.70
CA ILE A 13 -12.48 -9.66 -28.09
C ILE A 13 -13.83 -10.25 -27.71
N MET A 14 -14.70 -10.44 -28.71
CA MET A 14 -15.42 -11.70 -28.79
C MET A 14 -14.66 -12.55 -29.79
N THR A 15 -14.15 -13.71 -29.40
CA THR A 15 -13.79 -14.73 -30.37
C THR A 15 -15.07 -15.08 -31.10
N ARG A 16 -15.31 -14.45 -32.26
CA ARG A 16 -16.55 -14.60 -33.04
C ARG A 16 -16.87 -16.09 -33.26
N SER A 17 -15.83 -16.91 -33.40
CA SER A 17 -15.90 -18.36 -33.49
C SER A 17 -16.58 -19.06 -32.30
N ALA A 18 -16.37 -18.59 -31.06
CA ALA A 18 -16.90 -19.25 -29.86
C ALA A 18 -18.39 -18.90 -29.62
N VAL A 19 -18.77 -17.66 -29.92
CA VAL A 19 -20.20 -17.25 -29.97
C VAL A 19 -20.93 -17.99 -31.08
N ILE A 20 -20.33 -18.11 -32.27
CA ILE A 20 -20.89 -18.88 -33.39
C ILE A 20 -21.03 -20.36 -33.02
N ALA A 21 -20.01 -20.98 -32.43
CA ALA A 21 -20.06 -22.38 -31.99
C ALA A 21 -21.15 -22.60 -30.93
N SER A 22 -21.29 -21.68 -29.97
CA SER A 22 -22.35 -21.74 -28.95
C SER A 22 -23.73 -21.61 -29.57
N LEU A 23 -23.92 -20.69 -30.54
CA LEU A 23 -25.17 -20.56 -31.29
C LEU A 23 -25.48 -21.81 -32.13
N ILE A 24 -24.46 -22.45 -32.72
CA ILE A 24 -24.62 -23.72 -33.44
C ILE A 24 -25.06 -24.83 -32.49
N PHE A 25 -24.48 -24.93 -31.29
CA PHE A 25 -24.92 -25.91 -30.29
C PHE A 25 -26.35 -25.64 -29.81
N LEU A 26 -26.71 -24.37 -29.59
CA LEU A 26 -28.09 -24.00 -29.25
C LEU A 26 -29.08 -24.40 -30.36
N LEU A 27 -28.72 -24.13 -31.61
CA LEU A 27 -29.58 -24.44 -32.76
C LEU A 27 -29.68 -25.96 -32.99
N PHE A 28 -28.56 -26.67 -32.97
CA PHE A 28 -28.52 -28.12 -33.17
C PHE A 28 -29.18 -28.90 -32.03
N GLY A 29 -28.94 -28.50 -30.77
CA GLY A 29 -29.64 -29.06 -29.62
C GLY A 29 -31.15 -28.84 -29.69
N GLY A 30 -31.60 -27.66 -30.13
CA GLY A 30 -33.01 -27.35 -30.37
C GLY A 30 -33.63 -28.20 -31.48
N ILE A 31 -32.91 -28.42 -32.58
CA ILE A 31 -33.35 -29.29 -33.68
C ILE A 31 -33.49 -30.74 -33.22
N LEU A 32 -32.54 -31.25 -32.44
CA LEU A 32 -32.61 -32.62 -31.92
C LEU A 32 -33.79 -32.81 -30.95
N LEU A 33 -34.06 -31.82 -30.09
CA LEU A 33 -35.26 -31.85 -29.25
C LEU A 33 -36.54 -31.83 -30.09
N TYR A 34 -36.61 -30.99 -31.12
CA TYR A 34 -37.75 -30.93 -32.03
C TYR A 34 -37.98 -32.26 -32.76
N LEU A 35 -36.92 -32.85 -33.32
CA LEU A 35 -36.98 -34.15 -34.02
C LEU A 35 -37.34 -35.30 -33.07
N SER A 36 -36.96 -35.23 -31.79
CA SER A 36 -37.33 -36.25 -30.81
C SER A 36 -38.84 -36.34 -30.56
N GLY A 37 -39.57 -35.23 -30.77
CA GLY A 37 -41.03 -35.17 -30.67
C GLY A 37 -41.75 -35.35 -32.01
N TRP A 38 -41.02 -35.60 -33.10
CA TRP A 38 -41.61 -35.75 -34.43
C TRP A 38 -42.18 -37.15 -34.62
N GLY A 39 -43.42 -37.23 -35.10
CA GLY A 39 -44.26 -38.45 -35.22
C GLY A 39 -43.53 -39.74 -35.63
N PRO A 40 -42.72 -39.75 -36.71
CA PRO A 40 -42.04 -40.95 -37.18
C PRO A 40 -40.98 -41.51 -36.22
N ILE A 41 -40.39 -40.65 -35.39
CA ILE A 41 -39.30 -40.99 -34.47
C ILE A 41 -39.87 -41.28 -33.07
N SER A 42 -40.96 -40.59 -32.69
CA SER A 42 -41.67 -40.80 -31.43
C SER A 42 -42.27 -42.20 -31.30
N ASP A 43 -42.54 -42.89 -32.41
CA ASP A 43 -43.03 -44.27 -32.43
C ASP A 43 -42.03 -45.27 -31.85
N SER A 44 -40.73 -44.96 -31.89
CA SER A 44 -39.69 -45.78 -31.27
C SER A 44 -39.21 -45.17 -29.94
N ARG A 45 -39.68 -45.76 -28.83
CA ARG A 45 -39.43 -45.27 -27.46
C ARG A 45 -37.95 -45.05 -27.12
N SER A 46 -37.05 -45.82 -27.73
CA SER A 46 -35.60 -45.72 -27.49
C SER A 46 -34.95 -44.54 -28.22
N TRP A 47 -35.35 -44.24 -29.45
CA TRP A 47 -34.74 -43.14 -30.23
C TRP A 47 -35.22 -41.78 -29.77
N SER A 48 -36.50 -41.63 -29.40
CA SER A 48 -37.01 -40.38 -28.84
C SER A 48 -36.29 -40.01 -27.53
N ALA A 49 -36.11 -40.99 -26.63
CA ALA A 49 -35.38 -40.81 -25.37
C ALA A 49 -33.91 -40.43 -25.60
N PHE A 50 -33.24 -41.12 -26.53
CA PHE A 50 -31.84 -40.84 -26.86
C PHE A 50 -31.65 -39.42 -27.45
N LEU A 51 -32.47 -39.03 -28.42
CA LEU A 51 -32.41 -37.71 -29.05
C LEU A 51 -32.76 -36.58 -28.08
N SER A 52 -33.72 -36.80 -27.17
CA SER A 52 -34.05 -35.85 -26.11
C SER A 52 -32.89 -35.63 -25.13
N GLN A 53 -32.23 -36.71 -24.67
CA GLN A 53 -31.08 -36.60 -23.77
C GLN A 53 -29.88 -35.90 -24.43
N LEU A 54 -29.58 -36.25 -25.68
CA LEU A 54 -28.52 -35.61 -26.44
C LEU A 54 -28.82 -34.14 -26.73
N GLY A 55 -30.04 -33.82 -27.18
CA GLY A 55 -30.46 -32.44 -27.44
C GLY A 55 -30.39 -31.58 -26.18
N GLY A 56 -30.89 -32.09 -25.05
CA GLY A 56 -30.83 -31.41 -23.75
C GLY A 56 -29.40 -31.16 -23.27
N LEU A 57 -28.49 -32.13 -23.41
CA LEU A 57 -27.09 -31.98 -23.03
C LEU A 57 -26.37 -30.93 -23.89
N ILE A 58 -26.60 -30.95 -25.21
CA ILE A 58 -26.00 -29.99 -26.14
C ILE A 58 -26.53 -28.57 -25.87
N LEU A 59 -27.83 -28.43 -25.59
CA LEU A 59 -28.42 -27.14 -25.21
C LEU A 59 -27.84 -26.60 -23.91
N ALA A 60 -27.78 -27.43 -22.86
CA ALA A 60 -27.22 -27.03 -21.57
C ALA A 60 -25.75 -26.58 -21.72
N THR A 61 -24.95 -27.35 -22.47
CA THR A 61 -23.55 -27.02 -22.75
C THR A 61 -23.43 -25.73 -23.55
N GLY A 62 -24.26 -25.54 -24.58
CA GLY A 62 -24.30 -24.34 -25.40
C GLY A 62 -24.69 -23.09 -24.60
N LEU A 63 -25.69 -23.18 -23.72
CA LEU A 63 -26.12 -22.10 -22.84
C LEU A 63 -25.02 -21.72 -21.83
N ILE A 64 -24.39 -22.70 -21.18
CA ILE A 64 -23.31 -22.46 -20.22
C ILE A 64 -22.11 -21.80 -20.93
N THR A 65 -21.72 -22.31 -22.10
CA THR A 65 -20.60 -21.76 -22.89
C THR A 65 -20.90 -20.34 -23.34
N PHE A 66 -22.11 -20.09 -23.85
CA PHE A 66 -22.55 -18.77 -24.27
C PHE A 66 -22.54 -17.77 -23.11
N MET A 67 -23.09 -18.17 -21.95
CA MET A 67 -23.12 -17.34 -20.76
C MET A 67 -21.71 -17.03 -20.24
N TRP A 68 -20.81 -18.02 -20.22
CA TRP A 68 -19.40 -17.84 -19.85
C TRP A 68 -18.68 -16.86 -20.78
N ASP A 69 -18.85 -17.00 -22.09
CA ASP A 69 -18.18 -16.13 -23.07
C ASP A 69 -18.74 -14.71 -23.09
N LEU A 70 -20.05 -14.54 -22.88
CA LEU A 70 -20.68 -13.22 -22.83
C LEU A 70 -20.36 -12.44 -21.54
N LEU A 71 -20.52 -13.09 -20.40
CA LEU A 71 -20.50 -12.44 -19.09
C LEU A 71 -19.22 -12.77 -18.32
N GLY A 72 -18.90 -14.05 -18.19
CA GLY A 72 -17.81 -14.52 -17.33
C GLY A 72 -16.44 -14.05 -17.81
N ARG A 73 -16.17 -14.15 -19.10
CA ARG A 73 -14.84 -13.87 -19.65
C ARG A 73 -14.44 -12.40 -19.57
N ARG A 74 -15.40 -11.49 -19.80
CA ARG A 74 -15.17 -10.04 -19.69
C ARG A 74 -15.00 -9.62 -18.25
N ALA A 75 -15.93 -10.03 -17.37
CA ALA A 75 -15.84 -9.72 -15.94
C ALA A 75 -14.54 -10.26 -15.32
N PHE A 76 -14.11 -11.47 -15.71
CA PHE A 76 -12.84 -12.04 -15.30
C PHE A 76 -11.63 -11.26 -15.83
N ALA A 77 -11.64 -10.88 -17.11
CA ALA A 77 -10.55 -10.09 -17.68
C ALA A 77 -10.42 -8.71 -17.02
N ASP A 78 -11.54 -8.04 -16.76
CA ASP A 78 -11.58 -6.75 -16.06
C ASP A 78 -11.06 -6.89 -14.63
N GLU A 79 -11.47 -7.92 -13.91
CA GLU A 79 -10.99 -8.23 -12.55
C GLU A 79 -9.49 -8.54 -12.53
N VAL A 80 -8.99 -9.33 -13.48
CA VAL A 80 -7.56 -9.66 -13.60
C VAL A 80 -6.74 -8.43 -13.96
N LEU A 81 -7.22 -7.60 -14.91
CA LEU A 81 -6.57 -6.34 -15.27
C LEU A 81 -6.58 -5.35 -14.11
N ALA A 82 -7.67 -5.27 -13.34
CA ALA A 82 -7.74 -4.44 -12.14
C ALA A 82 -6.73 -4.91 -11.09
N LYS A 83 -6.64 -6.22 -10.81
CA LYS A 83 -5.63 -6.79 -9.90
C LYS A 83 -4.21 -6.57 -10.40
N ALA A 84 -3.97 -6.71 -11.70
CA ALA A 84 -2.66 -6.47 -12.30
C ALA A 84 -2.26 -4.99 -12.19
N LYS A 85 -3.18 -4.06 -12.49
CA LYS A 85 -2.94 -2.61 -12.33
C LYS A 85 -2.68 -2.24 -10.88
N LEU A 86 -3.51 -2.72 -9.95
CA LEU A 86 -3.28 -2.51 -8.51
C LEU A 86 -1.92 -3.08 -8.07
N SER A 87 -1.52 -4.24 -8.59
CA SER A 87 -0.20 -4.81 -8.32
C SER A 87 0.91 -3.92 -8.88
N THR A 88 0.77 -3.38 -10.08
CA THR A 88 1.74 -2.46 -10.67
C THR A 88 1.84 -1.17 -9.85
N ASP A 89 0.72 -0.54 -9.51
CA ASP A 89 0.69 0.71 -8.73
C ASP A 89 1.32 0.51 -7.33
N VAL A 90 1.06 -0.63 -6.68
CA VAL A 90 1.68 -1.00 -5.39
C VAL A 90 3.19 -1.18 -5.55
N VAL A 91 3.65 -1.87 -6.59
CA VAL A 91 5.07 -2.06 -6.87
C VAL A 91 5.76 -0.73 -7.20
N GLU A 92 5.17 0.11 -8.06
CA GLU A 92 5.72 1.42 -8.45
C GLU A 92 5.78 2.40 -7.28
N SER A 93 4.81 2.35 -6.37
CA SER A 93 4.84 3.14 -5.14
C SER A 93 5.98 2.73 -4.19
N GLY A 94 6.49 1.50 -4.34
CA GLY A 94 7.46 0.89 -3.43
C GLY A 94 6.84 0.44 -2.11
N LEU A 95 5.51 0.41 -2.00
CA LEU A 95 4.82 0.02 -0.79
C LEU A 95 4.98 -1.48 -0.54
N THR A 96 5.57 -1.82 0.60
CA THR A 96 5.82 -3.20 1.02
C THR A 96 4.83 -3.66 2.09
N ARG A 97 4.31 -2.74 2.90
CA ARG A 97 3.34 -3.04 3.96
C ARG A 97 2.49 -1.82 4.32
N VAL A 98 1.23 -2.08 4.64
CA VAL A 98 0.33 -1.16 5.35
C VAL A 98 -0.11 -1.83 6.64
N THR A 99 -0.02 -1.12 7.77
CA THR A 99 -0.47 -1.57 9.10
C THR A 99 -0.93 -0.35 9.91
N ASP A 100 -1.67 -0.56 11.00
CA ASP A 100 -1.96 0.45 12.01
C ASP A 100 -1.23 0.19 13.35
N GLN A 101 -0.51 -0.93 13.45
CA GLN A 101 0.27 -1.39 14.60
C GLN A 101 1.78 -1.21 14.39
N TYR A 102 2.22 0.03 14.22
CA TYR A 102 3.61 0.32 13.82
C TYR A 102 4.70 -0.20 14.77
N LEU A 103 4.41 -0.45 16.05
CA LEU A 103 5.40 -0.97 17.02
C LEU A 103 5.61 -2.48 16.90
N GLU A 104 4.58 -3.23 16.48
CA GLU A 104 4.55 -4.69 16.50
C GLU A 104 4.72 -5.28 15.10
N ASP A 105 3.98 -4.74 14.12
CA ASP A 105 3.90 -5.33 12.77
C ASP A 105 5.06 -4.93 11.85
N VAL A 106 5.76 -3.85 12.18
CA VAL A 106 6.92 -3.40 11.41
C VAL A 106 8.13 -4.20 11.89
N ALA A 107 8.81 -4.84 10.95
CA ALA A 107 10.05 -5.58 11.20
C ALA A 107 11.23 -4.63 11.46
N TRP A 108 11.19 -3.88 12.57
CA TRP A 108 12.22 -2.90 12.92
C TRP A 108 13.60 -3.52 13.02
N ALA A 109 13.73 -4.76 13.51
CA ALA A 109 15.01 -5.45 13.59
C ALA A 109 15.71 -5.49 12.21
N ASP A 110 14.97 -5.87 11.16
CA ASP A 110 15.47 -5.96 9.79
C ASP A 110 15.81 -4.59 9.19
N LEU A 111 15.13 -3.53 9.63
CA LEU A 111 15.42 -2.15 9.19
C LEU A 111 16.69 -1.60 9.82
N PHE A 112 16.95 -1.94 11.10
CA PHE A 112 18.16 -1.53 11.81
C PHE A 112 19.39 -2.37 11.45
N GLN A 113 19.18 -3.57 10.90
CA GLN A 113 20.26 -4.45 10.46
C GLN A 113 21.11 -3.75 9.40
N ASP A 114 22.40 -3.59 9.69
CA ASP A 114 23.40 -3.01 8.81
C ASP A 114 23.11 -1.59 8.28
N VAL A 115 22.17 -0.86 8.88
CA VAL A 115 21.82 0.52 8.47
C VAL A 115 23.05 1.43 8.46
N LYS A 116 23.25 2.17 7.37
CA LYS A 116 24.34 3.16 7.25
C LYS A 116 23.85 4.59 7.39
N LYS A 117 22.62 4.86 6.96
CA LYS A 117 21.96 6.16 7.10
C LYS A 117 20.59 5.98 7.75
N LEU A 118 20.45 6.56 8.93
CA LEU A 118 19.23 6.58 9.70
C LEU A 118 18.76 8.03 9.85
N ASP A 119 17.64 8.37 9.21
CA ASP A 119 16.96 9.65 9.45
C ASP A 119 15.69 9.42 10.26
N ILE A 120 15.48 10.24 11.27
CA ILE A 120 14.33 10.15 12.18
C ILE A 120 13.66 11.52 12.22
N PHE A 121 12.43 11.63 11.72
CA PHE A 121 11.60 12.81 11.86
C PHE A 121 10.39 12.51 12.73
N VAL A 122 10.34 13.09 13.92
CA VAL A 122 9.33 12.78 14.93
C VAL A 122 9.06 14.00 15.82
N SER A 123 7.89 14.07 16.45
CA SER A 123 7.60 15.13 17.43
C SER A 123 8.47 15.00 18.69
N TYR A 124 8.36 13.86 19.38
CA TYR A 124 9.23 13.51 20.50
C TYR A 124 9.38 12.00 20.67
N GLY A 125 8.48 11.20 20.08
CA GLY A 125 8.69 9.77 19.82
C GLY A 125 8.84 8.87 21.04
N ASN A 126 8.41 9.30 22.24
CA ASN A 126 8.78 8.67 23.53
C ASN A 126 8.62 7.14 23.55
N THR A 127 7.46 6.62 23.15
CA THR A 127 7.25 5.17 23.11
C THR A 127 8.21 4.49 22.13
N TRP A 128 8.27 4.97 20.89
CA TRP A 128 9.10 4.35 19.85
C TRP A 128 10.58 4.34 20.22
N ARG A 129 11.12 5.49 20.66
CA ARG A 129 12.55 5.62 20.97
C ARG A 129 12.96 4.79 22.19
N ASN A 130 12.07 4.60 23.17
CA ASN A 130 12.33 3.72 24.31
C ASN A 130 12.26 2.24 23.90
N SER A 131 11.24 1.85 23.12
CA SER A 131 11.11 0.48 22.60
C SER A 131 12.27 0.06 21.69
N HIS A 132 12.94 1.02 21.05
CA HIS A 132 14.06 0.78 20.13
C HIS A 132 15.41 1.26 20.68
N ARG A 133 15.52 1.57 21.98
CA ARG A 133 16.76 2.10 22.60
C ARG A 133 17.99 1.26 22.26
N ALA A 134 17.93 -0.05 22.51
CA ALA A 134 19.06 -0.94 22.27
C ALA A 134 19.47 -0.96 20.78
N ARG A 135 18.53 -0.85 19.84
CA ARG A 135 18.83 -0.80 18.40
C ARG A 135 19.44 0.53 17.98
N LEU A 136 18.97 1.63 18.57
CA LEU A 136 19.57 2.95 18.38
C LEU A 136 21.02 2.99 18.89
N GLU A 137 21.29 2.41 20.06
CA GLU A 137 22.64 2.28 20.62
C GLU A 137 23.55 1.41 19.71
N GLN A 138 23.05 0.27 19.23
CA GLN A 138 23.78 -0.57 18.27
C GLN A 138 24.05 0.13 16.94
N ALA A 139 23.12 0.96 16.45
CA ALA A 139 23.35 1.79 15.27
C ALA A 139 24.39 2.88 15.55
N ALA A 140 24.33 3.50 16.72
CA ALA A 140 25.24 4.56 17.12
C ALA A 140 26.66 4.07 17.43
N ALA A 141 26.83 2.80 17.79
CA ALA A 141 28.16 2.19 18.00
C ALA A 141 28.92 1.92 16.69
N ARG A 142 28.27 2.03 15.53
CA ARG A 142 28.87 1.75 14.22
C ARG A 142 29.45 3.01 13.59
N SER A 143 30.77 3.04 13.41
CA SER A 143 31.50 4.18 12.84
C SER A 143 31.14 4.52 11.39
N ASN A 144 30.59 3.57 10.64
CA ASN A 144 30.13 3.75 9.27
C ASN A 144 28.66 4.16 9.16
N CYS A 145 28.02 4.53 10.28
CA CYS A 145 26.64 4.95 10.35
C CYS A 145 26.53 6.47 10.55
N THR A 146 25.47 7.06 10.01
CA THR A 146 25.05 8.44 10.25
C THR A 146 23.61 8.42 10.74
N ILE A 147 23.36 9.06 11.88
CA ILE A 147 22.05 9.18 12.50
C ILE A 147 21.68 10.66 12.52
N ARG A 148 20.67 11.06 11.75
CA ARG A 148 20.10 12.40 11.78
C ARG A 148 18.72 12.36 12.40
N VAL A 149 18.48 13.26 13.34
CA VAL A 149 17.20 13.34 14.05
C VAL A 149 16.65 14.74 13.91
N PHE A 150 15.42 14.85 13.44
CA PHE A 150 14.69 16.10 13.24
C PHE A 150 13.52 16.16 14.22
N LEU A 151 13.58 17.14 15.12
CA LEU A 151 12.60 17.38 16.18
C LEU A 151 11.99 18.78 15.99
N PRO A 152 10.77 19.07 16.50
CA PRO A 152 10.23 20.41 16.49
C PRO A 152 11.06 21.34 17.38
N ASP A 153 11.22 22.61 16.99
CA ASP A 153 11.94 23.57 17.82
C ASP A 153 11.10 23.93 19.07
N TYR A 154 11.53 23.41 20.23
CA TYR A 154 10.88 23.62 21.52
C TYR A 154 10.97 25.06 22.03
N ARG A 155 11.77 25.91 21.37
CA ARG A 155 11.92 27.35 21.66
C ARG A 155 10.99 28.19 20.79
N HIS A 156 10.49 27.65 19.68
CA HIS A 156 9.59 28.35 18.78
C HIS A 156 8.14 28.25 19.26
N ALA A 157 7.66 29.32 19.91
CA ALA A 157 6.35 29.34 20.56
C ALA A 157 5.15 28.99 19.63
N PRO A 158 5.07 29.48 18.38
CA PRO A 158 3.99 29.09 17.46
C PRO A 158 3.94 27.59 17.17
N THR A 159 5.10 26.96 16.95
CA THR A 159 5.19 25.51 16.72
C THR A 159 4.73 24.72 17.94
N MET A 160 5.18 25.11 19.13
CA MET A 160 4.76 24.45 20.37
C MET A 160 3.26 24.63 20.64
N ALA A 161 2.68 25.79 20.36
CA ALA A 161 1.25 26.04 20.54
C ALA A 161 0.39 25.12 19.66
N VAL A 162 0.71 25.02 18.36
CA VAL A 162 -0.06 24.19 17.42
C VAL A 162 0.06 22.71 17.78
N LEU A 163 1.27 22.21 18.06
CA LEU A 163 1.47 20.81 18.39
C LEU A 163 0.86 20.44 19.75
N ALA A 164 0.94 21.33 20.74
CA ALA A 164 0.35 21.09 22.06
C ALA A 164 -1.18 20.95 21.99
N ASP A 165 -1.87 21.81 21.21
CA ASP A 165 -3.31 21.66 20.99
C ASP A 165 -3.67 20.34 20.30
N ARG A 166 -2.92 19.95 19.25
CA ARG A 166 -3.12 18.67 18.54
C ARG A 166 -2.95 17.47 19.46
N PHE A 167 -1.94 17.49 20.32
CA PHE A 167 -1.65 16.39 21.25
C PHE A 167 -2.44 16.45 22.56
N ASN A 168 -3.30 17.47 22.74
CA ASN A 168 -4.05 17.70 23.96
C ASN A 168 -3.14 17.79 25.20
N MET A 169 -2.05 18.56 25.06
CA MET A 169 -1.02 18.79 26.08
C MET A 169 -0.85 20.29 26.33
N THR A 170 -0.18 20.64 27.42
CA THR A 170 0.31 22.02 27.60
C THR A 170 1.58 22.25 26.77
N THR A 171 1.85 23.49 26.38
CA THR A 171 3.09 23.86 25.69
C THR A 171 4.33 23.51 26.53
N THR A 172 4.30 23.77 27.83
CA THR A 172 5.38 23.42 28.77
C THR A 172 5.64 21.91 28.82
N GLU A 173 4.58 21.10 28.91
CA GLU A 173 4.72 19.65 28.89
C GLU A 173 5.35 19.17 27.59
N LEU A 174 4.85 19.64 26.43
CA LEU A 174 5.38 19.25 25.14
C LEU A 174 6.85 19.69 24.97
N SER A 175 7.18 20.95 25.29
CA SER A 175 8.55 21.45 25.23
C SER A 175 9.51 20.61 26.09
N THR A 176 9.06 20.15 27.26
CA THR A 176 9.85 19.27 28.14
C THR A 176 10.13 17.93 27.47
N LYS A 177 9.11 17.29 26.88
CA LYS A 177 9.25 16.01 26.16
C LYS A 177 10.17 16.12 24.95
N VAL A 178 10.12 17.24 24.23
CA VAL A 178 11.01 17.49 23.08
C VAL A 178 12.45 17.69 23.56
N GLN A 179 12.68 18.46 24.63
CA GLN A 179 14.01 18.62 25.22
C GLN A 179 14.60 17.29 25.71
N GLU A 180 13.77 16.43 26.32
CA GLU A 180 14.16 15.06 26.68
C GLU A 180 14.57 14.26 25.46
N ALA A 181 13.80 14.32 24.36
CA ALA A 181 14.16 13.65 23.12
C ALA A 181 15.50 14.16 22.56
N VAL A 182 15.73 15.48 22.55
CA VAL A 182 17.02 16.07 22.12
C VAL A 182 18.17 15.50 22.94
N ARG A 183 18.08 15.53 24.27
CA ARG A 183 19.12 14.98 25.16
C ARG A 183 19.36 13.50 24.90
N ASP A 184 18.29 12.73 24.76
CA ASP A 184 18.36 11.28 24.61
C ASP A 184 18.97 10.86 23.28
N PHE A 185 18.71 11.59 22.19
CA PHE A 185 19.34 11.31 20.90
C PHE A 185 20.78 11.79 20.86
N LYS A 186 21.09 12.97 21.40
CA LYS A 186 22.48 13.44 21.54
C LYS A 186 23.32 12.48 22.38
N GLY A 187 22.74 11.90 23.42
CA GLY A 187 23.38 10.92 24.29
C GLY A 187 23.75 9.59 23.60
N LEU A 188 23.29 9.34 22.37
CA LEU A 188 23.73 8.19 21.58
C LEU A 188 25.14 8.34 21.03
N ALA A 189 25.66 9.57 20.92
CA ALA A 189 26.98 9.81 20.38
C ALA A 189 28.06 9.17 21.27
N THR A 190 28.93 8.35 20.68
CA THR A 190 30.04 7.70 21.36
C THR A 190 31.35 7.92 20.60
N PRO A 191 32.52 7.99 21.27
CA PRO A 191 33.80 8.13 20.59
C PRO A 191 34.05 6.99 19.60
N GLY A 192 34.34 7.33 18.34
CA GLY A 192 34.53 6.34 17.27
C GLY A 192 33.24 5.64 16.82
N GLY A 193 32.07 6.08 17.28
CA GLY A 193 30.77 5.63 16.83
C GLY A 193 30.26 6.39 15.60
N ALA A 194 28.96 6.29 15.37
CA ALA A 194 28.24 6.97 14.30
C ALA A 194 28.31 8.50 14.43
N ALA A 195 28.19 9.20 13.29
CA ALA A 195 27.88 10.62 13.31
C ALA A 195 26.43 10.81 13.75
N VAL A 196 26.21 11.42 14.92
CA VAL A 196 24.87 11.67 15.47
C VAL A 196 24.57 13.16 15.45
N GLU A 197 23.58 13.55 14.68
CA GLU A 197 23.18 14.95 14.49
C GLU A 197 21.71 15.10 14.89
N VAL A 198 21.43 16.08 15.74
CA VAL A 198 20.06 16.39 16.19
C VAL A 198 19.74 17.81 15.75
N TYR A 199 18.63 17.96 15.06
CA TYR A 199 18.16 19.18 14.43
C TYR A 199 16.80 19.59 15.00
N LEU A 200 16.58 20.90 15.05
CA LEU A 200 15.33 21.54 15.44
C LEU A 200 14.72 22.24 14.22
N ARG A 201 13.44 21.98 13.97
CA ARG A 201 12.67 22.55 12.87
C ARG A 201 11.49 23.37 13.37
N GLU A 202 11.31 24.56 12.80
CA GLU A 202 10.09 25.35 12.97
C GLU A 202 8.98 24.88 12.02
N GLY A 203 7.72 25.09 12.42
CA GLY A 203 6.53 24.70 11.67
C GLY A 203 5.88 23.39 12.13
N ASP A 204 4.86 22.96 11.38
CA ASP A 204 4.03 21.82 11.74
C ASP A 204 4.71 20.48 11.42
N LEU A 205 4.34 19.47 12.21
CA LEU A 205 4.69 18.07 11.99
C LEU A 205 3.40 17.31 11.67
N VAL A 206 3.18 16.98 10.40
CA VAL A 206 1.94 16.34 9.93
C VAL A 206 2.07 14.82 9.73
N PHE A 207 3.29 14.30 9.79
CA PHE A 207 3.61 12.87 9.84
C PHE A 207 4.86 12.62 10.70
N THR A 208 5.16 11.35 10.96
CA THR A 208 6.45 10.87 11.47
C THR A 208 7.07 9.97 10.40
N ALA A 209 8.37 10.10 10.18
CA ALA A 209 9.09 9.27 9.21
C ALA A 209 10.40 8.74 9.79
N TYR A 210 10.71 7.49 9.46
CA TYR A 210 11.98 6.84 9.78
C TYR A 210 12.55 6.29 8.48
N ARG A 211 13.71 6.78 8.05
CA ARG A 211 14.39 6.30 6.84
C ARG A 211 15.61 5.47 7.24
N PHE A 212 15.71 4.29 6.64
CA PHE A 212 16.80 3.33 6.79
C PHE A 212 17.37 3.06 5.40
N ASP A 213 18.44 3.75 5.03
CA ASP A 213 19.05 3.67 3.71
C ASP A 213 18.04 3.88 2.56
N SER A 214 17.59 2.80 1.92
CA SER A 214 16.61 2.75 0.81
C SER A 214 15.22 2.27 1.22
N LYS A 215 14.94 2.20 2.52
CA LYS A 215 13.65 1.84 3.11
C LYS A 215 13.15 2.96 4.00
N ALA A 216 11.84 3.10 4.13
CA ALA A 216 11.25 4.07 5.05
C ALA A 216 9.98 3.52 5.71
N VAL A 217 9.70 4.04 6.90
CA VAL A 217 8.46 3.86 7.64
C VAL A 217 7.84 5.24 7.81
N LEU A 218 6.64 5.43 7.27
CA LEU A 218 5.88 6.68 7.37
C LEU A 218 4.61 6.42 8.19
N THR A 219 4.36 7.24 9.22
CA THR A 219 3.13 7.20 9.99
C THR A 219 2.44 8.56 9.99
N LEU A 220 1.13 8.58 9.84
CA LEU A 220 0.36 9.82 9.83
C LEU A 220 -0.05 10.22 11.25
N TYR A 221 -0.17 11.53 11.52
CA TYR A 221 -0.78 11.96 12.77
C TYR A 221 -2.32 11.90 12.69
N THR A 222 -2.93 11.51 13.81
CA THR A 222 -4.38 11.53 13.98
C THR A 222 -4.88 12.96 14.23
N HIS A 223 -6.11 13.27 13.79
CA HIS A 223 -6.83 14.47 14.20
C HIS A 223 -7.57 14.30 15.53
N GLN A 224 -7.59 13.08 16.09
CA GLN A 224 -8.19 12.83 17.39
C GLN A 224 -7.29 13.38 18.50
N LYS A 225 -7.89 14.06 19.49
CA LYS A 225 -7.21 14.53 20.71
C LYS A 225 -6.85 13.41 21.71
N ARG A 226 -6.99 12.15 21.31
CA ARG A 226 -6.61 10.95 22.07
C ARG A 226 -5.64 10.11 21.27
N ARG A 227 -4.75 9.42 21.97
CA ARG A 227 -3.84 8.45 21.35
C ARG A 227 -4.65 7.32 20.70
N THR A 228 -4.35 7.02 19.45
CA THR A 228 -4.94 5.93 18.67
C THR A 228 -3.87 5.28 17.81
N GLN A 229 -4.17 4.11 17.27
CA GLN A 229 -3.44 3.54 16.15
C GLN A 229 -3.54 4.45 14.93
N VAL A 230 -2.46 4.50 14.15
CA VAL A 230 -2.34 5.39 13.00
C VAL A 230 -1.87 4.58 11.79
N PRO A 231 -2.40 4.89 10.59
CA PRO A 231 -1.93 4.27 9.36
C PRO A 231 -0.42 4.42 9.22
N THR A 232 0.22 3.30 8.92
CA THR A 232 1.66 3.14 8.83
C THR A 232 2.01 2.44 7.54
N PHE A 233 2.89 3.06 6.77
CA PHE A 233 3.33 2.60 5.46
C PHE A 233 4.80 2.25 5.55
N VAL A 234 5.14 1.02 5.20
CA VAL A 234 6.54 0.60 5.02
C VAL A 234 6.80 0.53 3.53
N MET A 235 7.86 1.20 3.09
CA MET A 235 8.20 1.31 1.69
C MET A 235 9.68 1.05 1.46
N ALA A 236 10.00 0.55 0.27
CA ALA A 236 11.35 0.34 -0.21
C ALA A 236 11.42 0.83 -1.65
N SER A 237 12.26 1.82 -1.92
CA SER A 237 12.34 2.49 -3.24
C SER A 237 10.97 2.98 -3.77
N GLY A 238 10.88 3.35 -5.05
CA GLY A 238 9.62 3.79 -5.66
C GLY A 238 9.18 5.21 -5.30
N ALA A 239 8.00 5.59 -5.79
CA ALA A 239 7.51 6.97 -5.72
C ALA A 239 7.26 7.45 -4.29
N LEU A 240 6.71 6.59 -3.40
CA LEU A 240 6.40 6.98 -2.02
C LEU A 240 7.68 7.14 -1.18
N PHE A 241 8.67 6.26 -1.38
CA PHE A 241 9.99 6.44 -0.78
C PHE A 241 10.66 7.73 -1.28
N GLY A 242 10.57 8.01 -2.58
CA GLY A 242 11.10 9.23 -3.18
C GLY A 242 10.48 10.49 -2.57
N TYR A 243 9.18 10.48 -2.31
CA TYR A 243 8.48 11.54 -1.58
C TYR A 243 9.04 11.71 -0.16
N VAL A 244 9.14 10.63 0.63
CA VAL A 244 9.70 10.70 2.00
C VAL A 244 11.13 11.24 2.00
N GLN A 245 11.95 10.83 1.03
CA GLN A 245 13.31 11.34 0.89
C GLN A 245 13.32 12.85 0.61
N GLN A 246 12.52 13.32 -0.34
CA GLN A 246 12.43 14.75 -0.68
C GLN A 246 11.92 15.58 0.51
N GLU A 247 10.96 15.07 1.26
CA GLU A 247 10.46 15.73 2.47
C GLU A 247 11.55 15.82 3.55
N LEU A 248 12.31 14.75 3.78
CA LEU A 248 13.42 14.76 4.75
C LEU A 248 14.53 15.73 4.33
N ASP A 249 14.86 15.80 3.05
CA ASP A 249 15.85 16.74 2.52
C ASP A 249 15.36 18.20 2.68
N ALA A 250 14.07 18.47 2.45
CA ALA A 250 13.46 19.78 2.67
C ALA A 250 13.39 20.15 4.16
N ILE A 251 13.06 19.18 5.02
CA ILE A 251 13.07 19.34 6.48
C ILE A 251 14.47 19.71 6.95
N GLU A 252 15.50 19.03 6.49
CA GLU A 252 16.89 19.32 6.83
C GLU A 252 17.28 20.76 6.48
N GLN A 253 16.95 21.22 5.27
CA GLN A 253 17.23 22.60 4.82
C GLN A 253 16.51 23.67 5.66
N GLN A 254 15.39 23.32 6.28
CA GLN A 254 14.60 24.20 7.16
C GLN A 254 14.96 24.04 8.63
N SER A 255 15.91 23.17 8.96
CA SER A 255 16.27 22.86 10.35
C SER A 255 17.60 23.51 10.75
N GLN A 256 17.75 23.71 12.05
CA GLN A 256 19.00 24.18 12.66
C GLN A 256 19.54 23.10 13.59
N LEU A 257 20.86 22.97 13.67
CA LEU A 257 21.48 22.02 14.61
C LEU A 257 21.07 22.39 16.05
N ALA A 258 20.63 21.39 16.81
CA ALA A 258 20.24 21.58 18.20
C ALA A 258 21.47 22.01 19.04
N PRO A 259 21.33 22.97 19.97
CA PRO A 259 22.41 23.44 20.83
C PRO A 259 22.90 22.34 21.77
#